data_AF-A0A3N9VJ69-F1
#
_entry.id   AF-A0A3N9VJ69-F1
#
_cell.length_a   1.000
_cell.length_b   1.000
_cell.length_c   1.000
_cell.angle_alpha   90.00
_cell.angle_beta   90.00
_cell.angle_gamma   90.00
#
_symmetry.space_group_name_H-M   'P 1'
#
loop_
_entity.id
_entity.type
_entity.pdbx_description
1 polymer ?
#
loop_
_entity_poly.entity_id
_entity_poly.type
_entity_poly.pdbx_seq_one_letter_code
_entity_poly.pdbx_strand_id
1 'polypeptide(L)'
;MIDIVWFFMRNESKPKSARRIIPLIHAVTLLAFILAFAFGCRPDEPSLSPATLSLKTRIQTNLDLFIPELAENIHKKRRKKITSILDSFYAQLNGPGASCPFSLALLDNHGVNITNRTQESFSGSQNYGNYQVVSNVLQKKRTFTSSLYLQSGGKVYIICVPLIGSEKLLGVIVIGIDSVFLRQSGITESQFMSMDFNSQATSTP
;
A
#
# COMPACT_ATOMS: atom_id res chain seq x y z
N MET A 1 74.95 58.51 -0.26
CA MET A 1 74.61 58.64 1.17
C MET A 1 73.76 57.42 1.51
N ILE A 2 74.33 56.20 1.52
CA ILE A 2 75.28 55.61 2.50
C ILE A 2 74.78 55.86 3.92
N ASP A 3 74.24 54.82 4.56
CA ASP A 3 74.62 54.32 5.89
C ASP A 3 73.87 52.97 6.09
N ILE A 4 74.48 51.78 6.14
CA ILE A 4 75.59 51.24 6.94
C ILE A 4 75.23 51.08 8.43
N VAL A 5 75.15 49.80 8.82
CA VAL A 5 75.61 49.18 10.09
C VAL A 5 74.63 48.93 11.25
N TRP A 6 74.40 47.61 11.43
CA TRP A 6 74.38 46.81 12.67
C TRP A 6 73.38 47.11 13.79
N PHE A 7 72.61 46.08 14.19
CA PHE A 7 72.71 45.50 15.55
C PHE A 7 71.90 44.19 15.73
N PHE A 8 72.58 43.15 16.24
CA PHE A 8 72.08 42.06 17.11
C PHE A 8 71.02 41.04 16.64
N MET A 9 71.50 39.79 16.50
CA MET A 9 71.00 38.58 17.17
C MET A 9 69.55 38.61 17.73
N ARG A 10 68.66 37.83 17.10
CA ARG A 10 67.67 37.05 17.86
C ARG A 10 67.28 35.77 17.14
N ASN A 11 67.71 34.69 17.76
CA ASN A 11 67.28 33.30 17.57
C ASN A 11 65.78 33.18 17.87
N GLU A 12 64.96 32.71 16.93
CA GLU A 12 63.65 32.14 17.26
C GLU A 12 63.40 30.85 16.47
N SER A 13 63.17 29.79 17.25
CA SER A 13 62.84 28.44 16.86
C SER A 13 61.47 28.40 16.17
N LYS A 14 61.38 27.74 15.01
CA LYS A 14 60.09 27.45 14.38
C LYS A 14 59.38 26.30 15.12
N PRO A 15 58.16 26.47 15.66
CA PRO A 15 57.41 25.35 16.22
C PRO A 15 56.85 24.46 15.09
N LYS A 16 57.31 23.20 15.04
CA LYS A 16 56.75 22.13 14.21
C LYS A 16 55.43 21.63 14.83
N SER A 17 54.35 22.40 14.75
CA SER A 17 53.07 22.02 15.39
C SER A 17 51.81 22.46 14.63
N ALA A 18 51.88 22.66 13.31
CA ALA A 18 50.71 23.12 12.53
C ALA A 18 50.24 22.16 11.43
N ARG A 19 50.75 20.91 11.35
CA ARG A 19 50.41 19.96 10.27
C ARG A 19 49.47 18.82 10.64
N ARG A 20 49.03 18.70 11.89
CA ARG A 20 48.14 17.60 12.33
C ARG A 20 46.69 18.00 12.67
N ILE A 21 46.33 19.29 12.58
CA ILE A 21 45.01 19.78 13.02
C ILE A 21 44.00 19.86 11.86
N ILE A 22 44.48 20.07 10.62
CA ILE A 22 43.66 20.19 9.41
C ILE A 22 42.81 18.93 9.10
N PRO A 23 43.33 17.69 9.19
CA PRO A 23 42.51 16.50 8.88
C PRO A 23 41.47 16.19 9.96
N LEU A 24 41.70 16.63 11.20
CA LEU A 24 40.75 16.43 12.30
C LEU A 24 39.52 17.31 12.13
N ILE A 25 39.70 18.58 11.72
CA ILE A 25 38.60 19.52 11.50
C ILE A 25 37.69 19.00 10.37
N HIS A 26 38.27 18.53 9.25
CA HIS A 26 37.49 17.98 8.13
C HIS A 26 36.74 16.70 8.50
N ALA A 27 37.32 15.84 9.34
CA ALA A 27 36.63 14.65 9.84
C ALA A 27 35.44 15.00 10.74
N VAL A 28 35.57 16.05 11.57
CA VAL A 28 34.49 16.52 12.45
C VAL A 28 33.35 17.17 11.65
N THR A 29 33.64 17.99 10.63
CA THR A 29 32.58 18.56 9.77
C THR A 29 31.86 17.50 8.95
N LEU A 30 32.58 16.51 8.41
CA LEU A 30 31.97 15.40 7.68
C LEU A 30 31.05 14.57 8.59
N LEU A 31 31.49 14.28 9.82
CA LEU A 31 30.71 13.53 10.79
C LEU A 31 29.45 14.30 11.22
N ALA A 32 29.55 15.62 11.42
CA ALA A 32 28.41 16.48 11.73
C ALA A 32 27.39 16.52 10.58
N PHE A 33 27.85 16.52 9.33
CA PHE A 33 26.96 16.48 8.15
C PHE A 33 26.24 15.13 8.05
N ILE A 34 26.93 14.01 8.29
CA ILE A 34 26.32 12.67 8.29
C ILE A 34 25.27 12.54 9.41
N LEU A 35 25.56 13.06 10.60
CA LEU A 35 24.61 13.10 11.72
C LEU A 35 23.39 13.98 11.41
N ALA A 36 23.56 15.11 10.72
CA ALA A 36 22.46 15.97 10.31
C ALA A 36 21.52 15.30 9.29
N PHE A 37 22.04 14.43 8.41
CA PHE A 37 21.22 13.63 7.50
C PHE A 37 20.53 12.43 8.17
N ALA A 38 21.03 11.95 9.30
CA ALA A 38 20.42 10.84 10.03
C ALA A 38 19.11 11.23 10.77
N PHE A 39 18.88 12.53 10.99
CA PHE A 39 17.64 13.08 11.55
C PHE A 39 16.73 13.71 10.48
N GLY A 40 16.80 13.20 9.24
CA GLY A 40 15.78 13.51 8.24
C GLY A 40 14.40 13.10 8.77
N CYS A 41 13.45 14.04 8.78
CA CYS A 41 12.05 13.81 9.12
C CYS A 41 11.59 12.47 8.55
N ARG A 42 11.32 11.51 9.42
CA ARG A 42 10.48 10.38 9.04
C ARG A 42 9.12 10.98 8.74
N PRO A 43 8.62 10.94 7.49
CA PRO A 43 7.24 11.34 7.24
C PRO A 43 6.38 10.47 8.16
N ASP A 44 5.56 11.10 9.00
CA ASP A 44 4.64 10.39 9.86
C ASP A 44 3.82 9.44 8.98
N GLU A 45 4.05 8.15 9.17
CA GLU A 45 3.29 7.12 8.49
C GLU A 45 1.82 7.35 8.90
N PRO A 46 0.90 7.56 7.94
CA PRO A 46 -0.44 8.03 8.25
C PRO A 46 -1.09 7.03 9.19
N SER A 47 -1.28 7.43 10.45
CA SER A 47 -1.90 6.60 11.45
C SER A 47 -3.31 6.25 10.98
N LEU A 48 -3.65 4.96 11.03
CA LEU A 48 -4.97 4.50 10.63
C LEU A 48 -6.00 5.14 11.55
N SER A 49 -6.87 5.98 11.00
CA SER A 49 -7.98 6.55 11.76
C SER A 49 -8.93 5.43 12.23
N PRO A 50 -9.74 5.64 13.29
CA PRO A 50 -10.73 4.67 13.73
C PRO A 50 -11.67 4.20 12.60
N ALA A 51 -12.05 5.11 11.70
CA ALA A 51 -12.86 4.79 10.53
C ALA A 51 -12.12 3.87 9.54
N THR A 52 -10.84 4.15 9.27
CA THR A 52 -9.97 3.33 8.41
C THR A 52 -9.81 1.93 8.98
N LEU A 53 -9.58 1.82 10.29
CA LEU A 53 -9.43 0.55 10.99
C LEU A 53 -10.74 -0.25 10.97
N SER A 54 -11.88 0.40 11.24
CA SER A 54 -13.20 -0.24 11.16
C SER A 54 -13.50 -0.77 9.76
N LEU A 55 -13.21 0.01 8.72
CA LEU A 55 -13.38 -0.41 7.34
C LEU A 55 -12.48 -1.61 6.99
N LYS A 56 -11.19 -1.54 7.36
CA LYS A 56 -10.24 -2.64 7.18
C LYS A 56 -10.72 -3.92 7.87
N THR A 57 -11.11 -3.83 9.14
CA THR A 57 -11.63 -4.97 9.92
C THR A 57 -12.87 -5.55 9.27
N ARG A 58 -13.84 -4.72 8.87
CA ARG A 58 -15.06 -5.17 8.18
C ARG A 58 -14.73 -5.98 6.93
N ILE A 59 -13.81 -5.46 6.09
CA ILE A 59 -13.41 -6.12 4.86
C ILE A 59 -12.67 -7.43 5.16
N GLN A 60 -11.70 -7.40 6.07
CA GLN A 60 -10.92 -8.58 6.45
C GLN A 60 -11.80 -9.70 7.02
N THR A 61 -12.70 -9.39 7.95
CA THR A 61 -13.61 -10.38 8.54
C THR A 61 -14.50 -11.07 7.49
N ASN A 62 -14.97 -10.31 6.48
CA ASN A 62 -15.72 -10.92 5.38
C ASN A 62 -14.81 -11.76 4.47
N LEU A 63 -13.61 -11.28 4.15
CA LEU A 63 -12.65 -12.05 3.35
C LEU A 63 -12.30 -13.38 4.02
N ASP A 64 -12.01 -13.37 5.32
CA ASP A 64 -11.67 -14.57 6.09
C ASP A 64 -12.81 -15.60 6.09
N LEU A 65 -14.06 -15.13 6.11
CA LEU A 65 -15.24 -15.99 6.03
C LEU A 65 -15.41 -16.62 4.64
N PHE A 66 -15.27 -15.83 3.57
CA PHE A 66 -15.68 -16.24 2.22
C PHE A 66 -14.56 -16.81 1.35
N ILE A 67 -13.29 -16.44 1.57
CA ILE A 67 -12.15 -16.93 0.78
C ILE A 67 -12.05 -18.46 0.79
N PRO A 68 -12.11 -19.16 1.95
CA PRO A 68 -11.99 -20.62 1.97
C PRO A 68 -13.11 -21.30 1.16
N GLU A 69 -14.34 -20.83 1.30
CA GLU A 69 -15.50 -21.39 0.61
C GLU A 69 -15.44 -21.14 -0.90
N LEU A 70 -15.01 -19.95 -1.32
CA LEU A 70 -14.79 -19.61 -2.73
C LEU A 70 -13.68 -20.48 -3.34
N ALA A 71 -12.55 -20.64 -2.65
CA ALA A 71 -11.42 -21.45 -3.12
C ALA A 71 -11.86 -22.91 -3.37
N GLU A 72 -12.61 -23.50 -2.44
CA GLU A 72 -13.11 -24.87 -2.58
C GLU A 72 -14.06 -25.02 -3.79
N ASN A 73 -14.97 -24.07 -3.99
CA ASN A 73 -16.01 -24.16 -5.01
C ASN A 73 -15.50 -23.79 -6.42
N ILE A 74 -14.48 -22.94 -6.54
CA ILE A 74 -13.79 -22.68 -7.81
C ILE A 74 -13.09 -23.95 -8.30
N HIS A 75 -12.37 -24.65 -7.42
CA HIS A 75 -11.69 -25.89 -7.78
C HIS A 75 -12.68 -26.94 -8.34
N LYS A 76 -13.86 -27.03 -7.71
CA LYS A 76 -14.94 -27.96 -8.11
C LYS A 76 -15.82 -27.44 -9.27
N LYS A 77 -15.48 -26.29 -9.88
CA LYS A 77 -16.22 -25.63 -10.98
C LYS A 77 -17.72 -25.42 -10.68
N ARG A 78 -18.09 -25.21 -9.42
CA ARG A 78 -19.49 -25.10 -8.97
C ARG A 78 -20.04 -23.69 -9.14
N ARG A 79 -20.21 -23.24 -10.40
CA ARG A 79 -20.62 -21.86 -10.74
C ARG A 79 -21.82 -21.33 -9.94
N LYS A 80 -22.91 -22.10 -9.82
CA LYS A 80 -24.09 -21.69 -9.04
C LYS A 80 -23.76 -21.42 -7.57
N LYS A 81 -22.89 -22.22 -6.96
CA LYS A 81 -22.45 -22.01 -5.57
C LYS A 81 -21.56 -20.78 -5.46
N ILE A 82 -20.61 -20.61 -6.38
CA ILE A 82 -19.75 -19.41 -6.43
C ILE A 82 -20.61 -18.14 -6.49
N THR A 83 -21.63 -18.13 -7.35
CA THR A 83 -22.60 -17.03 -7.47
C THR A 83 -23.28 -16.77 -6.13
N SER A 84 -23.83 -17.80 -5.47
CA SER A 84 -24.51 -17.68 -4.17
C SER A 84 -23.59 -17.23 -3.03
N ILE A 85 -22.32 -17.65 -3.04
CA ILE A 85 -21.33 -17.23 -2.05
C ILE A 85 -21.02 -15.76 -2.25
N LEU A 86 -20.83 -15.33 -3.50
CA LEU A 86 -20.60 -13.92 -3.82
C LEU A 86 -21.81 -13.04 -3.51
N ASP A 87 -23.04 -13.54 -3.70
CA ASP A 87 -24.28 -12.88 -3.25
C ASP A 87 -24.26 -12.64 -1.73
N SER A 88 -23.91 -13.68 -0.97
CA SER A 88 -23.85 -13.62 0.49
C SER A 88 -22.76 -12.65 0.96
N PHE A 89 -21.59 -12.68 0.31
CA PHE A 89 -20.51 -11.75 0.58
C PHE A 89 -20.94 -10.31 0.28
N TYR A 90 -21.55 -10.07 -0.88
CA TYR A 90 -22.04 -8.74 -1.26
C TYR A 90 -23.08 -8.21 -0.25
N ALA A 91 -24.01 -9.06 0.18
CA ALA A 91 -25.03 -8.71 1.15
C ALA A 91 -24.44 -8.38 2.54
N GLN A 92 -23.48 -9.16 3.03
CA GLN A 92 -22.80 -8.88 4.31
C GLN A 92 -21.94 -7.61 4.25
N LEU A 93 -21.27 -7.40 3.11
CA LEU A 93 -20.38 -6.25 2.93
C LEU A 93 -21.16 -4.93 2.81
N ASN A 94 -22.36 -4.93 2.23
CA ASN A 94 -23.18 -3.71 2.12
C ASN A 94 -24.18 -3.54 3.27
N GLY A 95 -24.64 -4.64 3.89
CA GLY A 95 -25.74 -4.61 4.88
C GLY A 95 -27.10 -4.29 4.25
N PRO A 96 -28.18 -4.30 5.04
CA PRO A 96 -29.51 -3.91 4.57
C PRO A 96 -29.59 -2.38 4.42
N GLY A 97 -29.82 -1.87 3.20
CA GLY A 97 -29.98 -0.43 2.96
C GLY A 97 -29.89 -0.03 1.49
N ALA A 98 -30.26 1.22 1.18
CA ALA A 98 -30.33 1.75 -0.19
C ALA A 98 -28.97 2.19 -0.76
N SER A 99 -27.98 2.51 0.09
CA SER A 99 -26.62 2.82 -0.36
C SER A 99 -25.75 1.56 -0.27
N CYS A 100 -25.39 1.00 -1.42
CA CYS A 100 -24.42 -0.11 -1.52
C CYS A 100 -23.06 0.46 -1.93
N PRO A 101 -22.20 0.91 -0.99
CA PRO A 101 -20.94 1.56 -1.35
C PRO A 101 -19.88 0.59 -1.89
N PHE A 102 -20.10 -0.73 -1.73
CA PHE A 102 -19.18 -1.76 -2.18
C PHE A 102 -19.66 -2.44 -3.45
N SER A 103 -18.72 -2.67 -4.36
CA SER A 103 -18.84 -3.56 -5.51
C SER A 103 -17.91 -4.75 -5.32
N LEU A 104 -18.31 -5.92 -5.84
CA LEU A 104 -17.52 -7.14 -5.80
C LEU A 104 -17.37 -7.70 -7.20
N ALA A 105 -16.18 -8.16 -7.57
CA ALA A 105 -15.97 -9.00 -8.74
C ALA A 105 -15.07 -10.18 -8.38
N LEU A 106 -15.36 -11.33 -8.95
CA LEU A 106 -14.51 -12.50 -8.91
C LEU A 106 -13.94 -12.71 -10.31
N LEU A 107 -12.63 -12.65 -10.42
CA LEU A 107 -11.88 -12.86 -11.64
C LEU A 107 -11.21 -14.24 -11.61
N ASP A 108 -11.01 -14.85 -12.77
CA ASP A 108 -10.16 -16.03 -12.90
C ASP A 108 -8.66 -15.66 -12.83
N ASN A 109 -7.79 -16.67 -12.96
CA ASN A 109 -6.34 -16.50 -12.93
C ASN A 109 -5.75 -15.81 -14.17
N HIS A 110 -6.58 -15.41 -15.13
CA HIS A 110 -6.24 -14.58 -16.29
C HIS A 110 -6.81 -13.15 -16.18
N GLY A 111 -7.53 -12.84 -15.09
CA GLY A 111 -8.18 -11.55 -14.90
C GLY A 111 -9.53 -11.42 -15.62
N VAL A 112 -10.11 -12.52 -16.12
CA VAL A 112 -11.42 -12.53 -16.77
C VAL A 112 -12.51 -12.64 -15.71
N ASN A 113 -13.53 -11.80 -15.82
CA ASN A 113 -14.67 -11.80 -14.89
C ASN A 113 -15.43 -13.14 -14.93
N ILE A 114 -15.51 -13.83 -13.78
CA ILE A 114 -16.36 -15.00 -13.55
C ILE A 114 -17.77 -14.54 -13.18
N THR A 115 -17.87 -13.60 -12.23
CA THR A 115 -19.13 -13.02 -11.76
C THR A 115 -18.86 -11.73 -10.97
N ASN A 116 -19.80 -10.79 -10.99
CA ASN A 116 -19.70 -9.53 -10.23
C ASN A 116 -21.03 -9.19 -9.55
N ARG A 117 -20.96 -8.31 -8.56
CA ARG A 117 -22.09 -7.68 -7.86
C ARG A 117 -21.80 -6.20 -7.71
N THR A 118 -22.60 -5.41 -8.39
CA THR A 118 -22.45 -3.97 -8.50
C THR A 118 -23.86 -3.36 -8.54
N GLN A 119 -24.03 -2.16 -7.99
CA GLN A 119 -25.31 -1.45 -8.08
C GLN A 119 -25.62 -1.06 -9.54
N GLU A 120 -24.58 -0.70 -10.31
CA GLU A 120 -24.69 -0.41 -11.73
C GLU A 120 -24.33 -1.65 -12.54
N SER A 121 -25.19 -2.06 -13.48
CA SER A 121 -24.90 -3.21 -14.35
C SER A 121 -23.74 -2.89 -15.29
N PHE A 122 -22.53 -3.30 -14.96
CA PHE A 122 -21.42 -3.25 -15.91
C PHE A 122 -21.66 -4.34 -16.97
N SER A 123 -22.10 -3.91 -18.15
CA SER A 123 -22.29 -4.80 -19.29
C SER A 123 -20.92 -5.24 -19.85
N GLY A 124 -20.79 -6.55 -20.08
CA GLY A 124 -19.68 -7.15 -20.80
C GLY A 124 -18.87 -8.17 -20.00
N SER A 125 -18.39 -9.20 -20.68
CA SER A 125 -17.29 -10.06 -20.21
C SER A 125 -16.01 -9.22 -20.17
N GLN A 126 -15.85 -8.44 -19.10
CA GLN A 126 -14.70 -7.56 -18.95
C GLN A 126 -13.48 -8.39 -18.53
N ASN A 127 -12.42 -8.32 -19.33
CA ASN A 127 -11.10 -8.82 -18.96
C ASN A 127 -10.33 -7.66 -18.30
N TYR A 128 -10.02 -7.81 -17.02
CA TYR A 128 -9.29 -6.82 -16.23
C TYR A 128 -7.81 -7.15 -16.06
N GLY A 129 -7.31 -8.23 -16.68
CA GLY A 129 -5.90 -8.65 -16.57
C GLY A 129 -4.89 -7.59 -17.03
N ASN A 130 -5.32 -6.63 -17.86
CA ASN A 130 -4.48 -5.53 -18.33
C ASN A 130 -4.38 -4.36 -17.33
N TYR A 131 -5.20 -4.33 -16.27
CA TYR A 131 -5.07 -3.30 -15.25
C TYR A 131 -3.88 -3.63 -14.35
N GLN A 132 -2.98 -2.66 -14.15
CA GLN A 132 -1.72 -2.85 -13.43
C GLN A 132 -1.89 -3.48 -12.03
N VAL A 133 -2.95 -3.08 -11.31
CA VAL A 133 -3.27 -3.64 -9.98
C VAL A 133 -3.64 -5.11 -10.05
N VAL A 134 -4.43 -5.53 -11.05
CA VAL A 134 -4.84 -6.92 -11.25
C VAL A 134 -3.63 -7.74 -11.69
N SER A 135 -2.84 -7.25 -12.66
CA SER A 135 -1.62 -7.93 -13.10
C SER A 135 -0.62 -8.10 -11.94
N ASN A 136 -0.47 -7.09 -11.08
CA ASN A 136 0.38 -7.17 -9.89
C ASN A 136 -0.08 -8.26 -8.92
N VAL A 137 -1.38 -8.40 -8.69
CA VAL A 137 -1.94 -9.43 -7.80
C VAL A 137 -1.75 -10.82 -8.40
N LEU A 138 -2.01 -10.98 -9.70
CA LEU A 138 -1.82 -12.24 -10.42
C LEU A 138 -0.35 -12.70 -10.39
N GLN A 139 0.60 -11.77 -10.53
CA GLN A 139 2.03 -12.07 -10.55
C GLN A 139 2.61 -12.28 -9.15
N LYS A 140 2.31 -11.39 -8.20
CA LYS A 140 2.92 -11.37 -6.86
C LYS A 140 2.17 -12.19 -5.83
N LYS A 141 0.93 -12.62 -6.14
CA LYS A 141 0.05 -13.40 -5.25
C LYS A 141 -0.10 -12.75 -3.86
N ARG A 142 -0.26 -11.43 -3.84
CA ARG A 142 -0.46 -10.61 -2.65
C ARG A 142 -1.60 -9.63 -2.87
N THR A 143 -2.20 -9.16 -1.78
CA THR A 143 -3.27 -8.17 -1.84
C THR A 143 -2.71 -6.80 -2.18
N PHE A 144 -3.34 -6.11 -3.13
CA PHE A 144 -3.00 -4.74 -3.52
C PHE A 144 -4.21 -3.83 -3.40
N THR A 145 -3.99 -2.62 -2.92
CA THR A 145 -4.94 -1.50 -2.95
C THR A 145 -4.58 -0.54 -4.10
N SER A 146 -5.58 0.08 -4.70
CA SER A 146 -5.38 1.09 -5.75
C SER A 146 -6.60 1.99 -5.90
N SER A 147 -6.49 3.05 -6.69
CA SER A 147 -7.62 3.86 -7.15
C SER A 147 -7.66 3.84 -8.68
N LEU A 148 -8.86 3.77 -9.23
CA LEU A 148 -9.12 3.75 -10.66
C LEU A 148 -10.18 4.80 -10.99
N TYR A 149 -10.13 5.29 -12.22
CA TYR A 149 -11.21 6.07 -12.80
C TYR A 149 -12.02 5.17 -13.72
N LEU A 150 -13.33 5.08 -13.45
CA LEU A 150 -14.27 4.42 -14.34
C LEU A 150 -14.41 5.22 -15.64
N GLN A 151 -14.93 4.57 -16.68
CA GLN A 151 -15.24 5.24 -17.95
C GLN A 151 -16.27 6.36 -17.79
N SER A 152 -17.12 6.29 -16.76
CA SER A 152 -18.05 7.35 -16.36
C SER A 152 -17.36 8.56 -15.72
N GLY A 153 -16.05 8.53 -15.51
CA GLY A 153 -15.27 9.55 -14.80
C GLY A 153 -15.30 9.41 -13.28
N GLY A 154 -16.12 8.50 -12.74
CA GLY A 154 -16.18 8.22 -11.30
C GLY A 154 -14.88 7.60 -10.78
N LYS A 155 -14.36 8.12 -9.66
CA LYS A 155 -13.22 7.51 -8.96
C LYS A 155 -13.71 6.37 -8.07
N VAL A 156 -13.07 5.21 -8.19
CA VAL A 156 -13.32 4.03 -7.35
C VAL A 156 -12.02 3.59 -6.70
N TYR A 157 -12.10 3.24 -5.43
CA TYR A 157 -10.99 2.66 -4.69
C TYR A 157 -11.15 1.15 -4.68
N ILE A 158 -10.10 0.41 -4.97
CA ILE A 158 -10.17 -1.03 -5.13
C ILE A 158 -9.17 -1.76 -4.23
N ILE A 159 -9.58 -2.95 -3.80
CA ILE A 159 -8.75 -3.91 -3.10
C ILE A 159 -8.80 -5.19 -3.93
N CYS A 160 -7.66 -5.63 -4.43
CA CYS A 160 -7.53 -6.86 -5.20
C CYS A 160 -6.86 -7.92 -4.34
N VAL A 161 -7.60 -8.97 -4.01
CA VAL A 161 -7.19 -10.03 -3.09
C VAL A 161 -6.97 -11.31 -3.89
N PRO A 162 -5.79 -11.94 -3.83
CA PRO A 162 -5.54 -13.19 -4.51
C PRO A 162 -6.33 -14.32 -3.85
N LEU A 163 -7.01 -15.14 -4.64
CA LEU A 163 -7.67 -16.34 -4.15
C LEU A 163 -6.72 -17.52 -4.34
N ILE A 164 -6.15 -18.00 -3.25
CA ILE A 164 -5.15 -19.09 -3.26
C ILE A 164 -5.79 -20.36 -2.69
N GLY A 165 -5.71 -21.47 -3.42
CA GLY A 165 -6.13 -22.79 -2.94
C GLY A 165 -5.12 -23.85 -3.34
N SER A 166 -4.75 -24.74 -2.41
CA SER A 166 -3.70 -25.74 -2.61
C SER A 166 -2.43 -25.15 -3.25
N GLU A 167 -1.98 -23.99 -2.74
CA GLU A 167 -0.82 -23.21 -3.20
C GLU A 167 -0.90 -22.64 -4.63
N LYS A 168 -2.02 -22.84 -5.32
CA LYS A 168 -2.27 -22.32 -6.67
C LYS A 168 -3.16 -21.08 -6.59
N LEU A 169 -2.85 -20.12 -7.46
CA LEU A 169 -3.71 -18.97 -7.69
C LEU A 169 -4.93 -19.43 -8.49
N LEU A 170 -6.11 -19.34 -7.87
CA LEU A 170 -7.38 -19.73 -8.46
C LEU A 170 -8.10 -18.56 -9.12
N GLY A 171 -7.80 -17.33 -8.70
CA GLY A 171 -8.43 -16.11 -9.20
C GLY A 171 -8.12 -14.90 -8.34
N VAL A 172 -8.87 -13.83 -8.54
CA VAL A 172 -8.74 -12.57 -7.80
C VAL A 172 -10.12 -12.09 -7.39
N ILE A 173 -10.28 -11.74 -6.11
CA ILE A 173 -11.45 -11.00 -5.64
C ILE A 173 -11.11 -9.51 -5.73
N VAL A 174 -11.96 -8.74 -6.41
CA VAL A 174 -11.86 -7.29 -6.47
C VAL A 174 -13.00 -6.70 -5.65
N ILE A 175 -12.67 -5.92 -4.64
CA ILE A 175 -13.60 -5.13 -3.85
C ILE A 175 -13.44 -3.69 -4.30
N GLY A 176 -14.45 -3.12 -4.97
CA GLY A 176 -14.51 -1.70 -5.29
C GLY A 176 -15.31 -0.94 -4.24
N ILE A 177 -14.87 0.27 -3.94
CA ILE A 177 -15.45 1.15 -2.93
C ILE A 177 -15.66 2.50 -3.58
N ASP A 178 -16.89 2.97 -3.52
CA ASP A 178 -17.25 4.27 -4.06
C ASP A 178 -16.51 5.42 -3.34
N SER A 179 -16.06 6.40 -4.11
CA SER A 179 -15.31 7.54 -3.58
C SER A 179 -16.14 8.48 -2.71
N VAL A 180 -17.46 8.58 -2.94
CA VAL A 180 -18.37 9.36 -2.10
C VAL A 180 -18.47 8.73 -0.72
N PHE A 181 -18.56 7.40 -0.64
CA PHE A 181 -18.59 6.69 0.63
C PHE A 181 -17.31 6.90 1.46
N LEU A 182 -16.12 6.76 0.86
CA LEU A 182 -14.87 7.01 1.60
C LEU A 182 -14.80 8.45 2.12
N ARG A 183 -15.20 9.43 1.29
CA ARG A 183 -15.23 10.84 1.68
C ARG A 183 -16.22 11.10 2.83
N GLN A 184 -17.43 10.55 2.76
CA GLN A 184 -18.43 10.67 3.82
C GLN A 184 -18.01 9.99 5.12
N SER A 185 -17.20 8.93 5.02
CA SER A 185 -16.63 8.22 6.16
C SER A 185 -15.41 8.91 6.77
N GLY A 186 -14.94 10.03 6.19
CA GLY A 186 -13.75 10.75 6.66
C GLY A 186 -12.43 10.03 6.40
N ILE A 187 -12.41 9.06 5.49
CA ILE A 187 -11.20 8.28 5.13
C ILE A 187 -10.53 8.96 3.94
N THR A 188 -9.27 9.36 4.11
CA THR A 188 -8.49 9.95 3.02
C THR A 188 -7.97 8.88 2.07
N GLU A 189 -7.60 9.27 0.85
CA GLU A 189 -6.92 8.38 -0.08
C GLU A 189 -5.62 7.81 0.52
N SER A 190 -4.82 8.63 1.19
CA SER A 190 -3.58 8.16 1.83
C SER A 190 -3.83 7.11 2.90
N GLN A 191 -4.87 7.27 3.72
CA GLN A 191 -5.29 6.29 4.72
C GLN A 191 -5.83 5.01 4.08
N PHE A 192 -6.55 5.12 2.97
CA PHE A 192 -7.00 3.95 2.22
C PHE A 192 -5.82 3.18 1.62
N MET A 193 -4.87 3.88 1.00
CA MET A 193 -3.69 3.25 0.38
C MET A 193 -2.73 2.64 1.41
N SER A 194 -2.72 3.13 2.65
CA SER A 194 -1.92 2.55 3.73
C SER A 194 -2.56 1.32 4.39
N MET A 195 -3.78 0.93 4.01
CA MET A 195 -4.38 -0.31 4.51
C MET A 195 -3.62 -1.54 3.98
N ASP A 196 -2.87 -2.20 4.86
CA ASP A 196 -2.22 -3.47 4.53
C ASP A 196 -3.10 -4.67 4.92
N PHE A 197 -3.47 -5.47 3.92
CA PHE A 197 -4.24 -6.72 4.08
C PHE A 197 -3.35 -7.98 4.02
N ASN A 198 -2.02 -7.81 3.98
CA ASN A 198 -1.06 -8.92 3.89
C ASN A 198 -0.44 -9.30 5.23
N SER A 199 -0.51 -8.42 6.23
CA SER A 199 -0.10 -8.71 7.59
C SER A 199 -1.18 -9.53 8.30
N GLN A 200 -0.83 -10.74 8.73
CA GLN A 200 -1.70 -11.50 9.63
C GLN A 200 -1.95 -10.67 10.88
N ALA A 201 -3.19 -10.64 11.37
CA ALA A 201 -3.47 -10.10 12.68
C ALA A 201 -2.59 -10.86 13.69
N THR A 202 -1.51 -10.24 14.14
CA THR A 202 -0.83 -10.62 15.37
C THR A 202 -1.82 -10.33 16.49
N SER A 203 -2.72 -11.28 16.74
CA SER A 203 -3.33 -11.45 18.05
C SER A 203 -2.19 -11.79 18.99
N THR A 204 -1.66 -10.77 19.66
CA THR A 204 -0.78 -10.97 20.82
C THR A 204 -1.58 -11.78 21.85
N PRO A 205 -1.00 -12.86 22.41
CA PRO A 205 -1.66 -13.72 23.39
C PRO A 205 -2.01 -12.99 24.69
#